data_AF-M5G779-F1
#
_entry.id   AF-M5G779-F1
#
_cell.length_a   1.000
_cell.length_b   1.000
_cell.length_c   1.000
_cell.angle_alpha   90.00
_cell.angle_beta   90.00
_cell.angle_gamma   90.00
#
_symmetry.space_group_name_H-M   'P 1'
#
loop_
_entity.id
_entity.type
_entity.pdbx_description
1 polymer ?
#
loop_
_entity_poly.entity_id
_entity_poly.type
_entity_poly.pdbx_seq_one_letter_code
_entity_poly.pdbx_strand_id
1 'polypeptide(L)'
;MDSVEKIDWETRGTGEVTTYEVGEDVVVVPLSKAIGKRSRHDLTEVELWRGRILEIRIPKPKSGSSNEKKQPKYAWVVLAWYYSPLTYNTMGAPQDLKGYRKNDFGTYELIYAPTHTDPVHIETLNGKEEIYQYGEGDHDADEIPTDAFYTRSEFHTDVNKWVEGPPPRECVCKQTYKLYEDEVMYYCPRSACRTWYHQSCLDKGNYRMRVPDISKLEDE
;
A
#
# COMPACT_ATOMS: atom_id res chain seq x y z
N MET A 1 23.56 4.38 18.83
CA MET A 1 23.06 3.07 18.41
C MET A 1 23.80 2.71 17.15
N ASP A 2 24.05 1.44 16.93
CA ASP A 2 24.64 1.00 15.66
C ASP A 2 23.49 0.62 14.73
N SER A 3 23.63 1.01 13.46
CA SER A 3 22.72 0.60 12.40
C SER A 3 23.15 -0.78 11.91
N VAL A 4 22.17 -1.65 11.66
CA VAL A 4 22.39 -3.00 11.14
C VAL A 4 21.46 -3.23 9.95
N GLU A 5 21.87 -4.11 9.03
CA GLU A 5 21.06 -4.45 7.84
C GLU A 5 19.90 -5.38 8.17
N LYS A 6 20.05 -6.22 9.21
CA LYS A 6 19.04 -7.19 9.63
C LYS A 6 19.08 -7.50 11.12
N ILE A 7 17.98 -8.04 11.63
CA ILE A 7 17.85 -8.51 13.01
C ILE A 7 16.91 -9.72 13.11
N ASP A 8 17.35 -10.74 13.85
CA ASP A 8 16.47 -11.84 14.26
C ASP A 8 15.70 -11.42 15.52
N TRP A 9 14.38 -11.49 15.47
CA TRP A 9 13.53 -11.07 16.57
C TRP A 9 12.46 -12.11 16.88
N GLU A 10 12.43 -12.56 18.14
CA GLU A 10 11.38 -13.42 18.67
C GLU A 10 10.17 -12.58 19.10
N THR A 11 9.01 -12.84 18.48
CA THR A 11 7.75 -12.16 18.83
C THR A 11 7.22 -12.70 20.16
N ARG A 12 6.90 -11.80 21.10
CA ARG A 12 6.41 -12.21 22.42
C ARG A 12 5.11 -12.99 22.31
N GLY A 13 5.11 -14.21 22.85
CA GLY A 13 3.92 -15.05 23.00
C GLY A 13 3.78 -16.13 21.92
N THR A 14 4.39 -15.96 20.75
CA THR A 14 4.42 -17.01 19.71
C THR A 14 5.66 -17.89 19.85
N GLY A 15 6.78 -17.33 20.30
CA GLY A 15 8.08 -18.01 20.30
C GLY A 15 8.69 -18.16 18.90
N GLU A 16 8.04 -17.56 17.90
CA GLU A 16 8.50 -17.56 16.52
C GLU A 16 9.55 -16.47 16.33
N VAL A 17 10.68 -16.85 15.74
CA VAL A 17 11.76 -15.93 15.40
C VAL A 17 11.59 -15.52 13.95
N THR A 18 11.47 -14.21 13.72
CA THR A 18 11.41 -13.61 12.39
C THR A 18 12.66 -12.77 12.15
N THR A 19 13.32 -12.98 11.02
CA THR A 19 14.42 -12.12 10.56
C THR A 19 13.84 -10.92 9.82
N TYR A 20 14.07 -9.71 10.30
CA TYR A 20 13.67 -8.47 9.62
C TYR A 20 14.89 -7.81 8.97
N GLU A 21 14.74 -7.35 7.73
CA GLU A 21 15.80 -6.69 6.94
C GLU A 21 15.40 -5.28 6.49
N VAL A 22 16.38 -4.41 6.28
CA VAL A 22 16.15 -3.08 5.70
C VAL A 22 15.58 -3.23 4.29
N GLY A 23 14.52 -2.48 3.99
CA GLY A 23 13.77 -2.53 2.75
C GLY A 23 12.53 -3.42 2.80
N GLU A 24 12.37 -4.26 3.82
CA GLU A 24 11.19 -5.11 3.97
C GLU A 24 9.96 -4.34 4.45
N ASP A 25 8.79 -4.77 3.95
CA ASP A 25 7.50 -4.27 4.38
C ASP A 25 6.98 -5.12 5.55
N VAL A 26 6.40 -4.46 6.55
CA VAL A 26 6.02 -5.07 7.82
C VAL A 26 4.66 -4.60 8.30
N VAL A 27 3.98 -5.47 9.03
CA VAL A 27 2.76 -5.14 9.76
C VAL A 27 3.14 -4.60 11.15
N VAL A 28 2.51 -3.51 11.56
CA VAL A 28 2.70 -2.88 12.86
C VAL A 28 1.39 -2.91 13.64
N VAL A 29 1.43 -3.52 14.82
CA VAL A 29 0.32 -3.52 15.77
C VAL A 29 0.59 -2.48 16.85
N PRO A 30 -0.27 -1.46 17.02
CA PRO A 30 -0.10 -0.49 18.08
C PRO A 30 -0.15 -1.20 19.44
N LEU A 31 0.77 -0.85 20.34
CA LEU A 31 0.78 -1.42 21.70
C LEU A 31 -0.60 -1.29 22.32
N SER A 32 -1.14 -2.39 22.85
CA SER A 32 -2.51 -2.54 23.36
C SER A 32 -2.99 -1.47 24.36
N LYS A 33 -2.10 -0.66 24.93
CA LYS A 33 -2.45 0.52 25.74
C LYS A 33 -2.96 1.72 24.91
N ALA A 34 -2.57 1.82 23.64
CA ALA A 34 -3.04 2.82 22.69
C ALA A 34 -4.38 2.43 22.05
N ILE A 35 -4.65 1.12 21.95
CA ILE A 35 -5.96 0.58 21.63
C ILE A 35 -6.81 0.73 22.90
N GLY A 36 -7.44 1.90 23.08
CA GLY A 36 -8.19 2.20 24.29
C GLY A 36 -9.21 1.11 24.65
N LYS A 37 -9.65 1.05 25.93
CA LYS A 37 -10.65 0.09 26.47
C LYS A 37 -11.97 -0.05 25.68
N ARG A 38 -12.15 0.72 24.59
CA ARG A 38 -13.32 0.74 23.72
C ARG A 38 -13.23 -0.20 22.50
N SER A 39 -12.09 -0.77 22.13
CA SER A 39 -12.08 -1.82 21.09
C SER A 39 -12.45 -3.16 21.72
N ARG A 40 -13.75 -3.41 21.88
CA ARG A 40 -14.26 -4.77 22.11
C ARG A 40 -14.22 -5.64 20.85
N HIS A 41 -13.71 -5.10 19.74
CA HIS A 41 -13.61 -5.77 18.46
C HIS A 41 -12.14 -5.93 18.09
N ASP A 42 -11.81 -7.12 17.62
CA ASP A 42 -10.52 -7.44 17.02
C ASP A 42 -10.31 -6.48 15.82
N LEU A 43 -9.10 -5.90 15.72
CA LEU A 43 -8.75 -5.07 14.56
C LEU A 43 -8.83 -5.95 13.32
N THR A 44 -9.50 -5.46 12.29
CA THR A 44 -9.48 -6.11 10.98
C THR A 44 -8.12 -5.91 10.31
N GLU A 45 -7.78 -6.78 9.37
CA GLU A 45 -6.49 -6.75 8.66
C GLU A 45 -6.20 -5.41 7.97
N VAL A 46 -7.23 -4.76 7.43
CA VAL A 46 -7.15 -3.44 6.79
C VAL A 46 -6.96 -2.27 7.77
N GLU A 47 -7.19 -2.50 9.07
CA GLU A 47 -6.99 -1.51 10.12
C GLU A 47 -5.59 -1.57 10.75
N LEU A 48 -4.84 -2.65 10.50
CA LEU A 48 -3.45 -2.77 10.92
C LEU A 48 -2.56 -1.78 10.15
N TRP A 49 -1.54 -1.26 10.84
CA TRP A 49 -0.63 -0.31 10.23
C TRP A 49 0.45 -1.06 9.47
N ARG A 50 0.97 -0.45 8.40
CA ARG A 50 2.00 -1.05 7.55
C ARG A 50 3.11 -0.05 7.32
N GLY A 51 4.34 -0.52 7.27
CA GLY A 51 5.50 0.34 7.01
C GLY A 51 6.63 -0.42 6.36
N ARG A 52 7.52 0.31 5.69
CA ARG A 52 8.78 -0.19 5.13
C ARG A 52 9.93 0.10 6.09
N ILE A 53 10.74 -0.89 6.40
CA ILE A 53 11.93 -0.71 7.24
C ILE A 53 12.98 0.10 6.48
N LEU A 54 13.30 1.29 6.98
CA LEU A 54 14.36 2.13 6.43
C LEU A 54 15.69 1.94 7.17
N GLU A 55 15.62 1.65 8.48
CA GLU A 55 16.81 1.51 9.32
C GLU A 55 16.51 0.64 10.54
N ILE A 56 17.47 -0.18 10.97
CA ILE A 56 17.38 -0.97 12.19
C ILE A 56 18.48 -0.52 13.15
N ARG A 57 18.09 -0.11 14.36
CA ARG A 57 18.98 0.47 15.37
C ARG A 57 19.06 -0.39 16.62
N ILE A 58 20.28 -0.81 16.96
CA ILE A 58 20.57 -1.59 18.18
C ILE A 58 21.44 -0.77 19.15
N PRO A 59 21.12 -0.73 20.46
CA PRO A 59 21.98 -0.12 21.47
C PRO A 59 23.34 -0.82 21.54
N LYS A 60 24.41 -0.03 21.69
CA LYS A 60 25.75 -0.58 21.91
C LYS A 60 25.77 -1.41 23.19
N PRO A 61 26.36 -2.62 23.18
CA PRO A 61 26.54 -3.37 24.41
C PRO A 61 27.37 -2.53 25.39
N LYS A 62 26.96 -2.49 26.65
CA LYS A 62 27.81 -1.88 27.70
C LYS A 62 29.10 -2.68 27.77
N SER A 63 30.24 -2.00 27.68
CA SER A 63 31.58 -2.59 27.75
C SER A 63 31.67 -3.56 28.94
N GLY A 64 31.85 -4.85 28.67
CA GLY A 64 31.96 -5.91 29.69
C GLY A 64 30.80 -6.91 29.76
N SER A 65 29.73 -6.76 28.97
CA SER A 65 28.64 -7.75 28.90
C SER A 65 28.88 -8.75 27.76
N SER A 66 29.57 -9.85 28.04
CA SER A 66 29.95 -10.91 27.07
C SER A 66 28.81 -11.86 26.64
N ASN A 67 27.53 -11.48 26.80
CA ASN A 67 26.42 -12.31 26.37
C ASN A 67 26.01 -11.99 24.92
N GLU A 68 26.82 -12.45 23.96
CA GLU A 68 26.52 -12.37 22.52
C GLU A 68 25.26 -13.15 22.09
N LYS A 69 24.72 -14.03 22.95
CA LYS A 69 23.60 -14.92 22.61
C LYS A 69 22.22 -14.44 23.07
N LYS A 70 22.08 -13.24 23.63
CA LYS A 70 20.78 -12.73 24.08
C LYS A 70 20.26 -11.66 23.14
N GLN A 71 19.03 -11.84 22.67
CA GLN A 71 18.27 -10.83 21.93
C GLN A 71 18.39 -9.45 22.61
N PRO A 72 18.66 -8.37 21.87
CA PRO A 72 18.82 -7.06 22.48
C PRO A 72 17.50 -6.65 23.14
N LYS A 73 17.57 -6.20 24.40
CA LYS A 73 16.37 -5.81 25.16
C LYS A 73 15.60 -4.64 24.53
N TYR A 74 16.29 -3.82 23.77
CA TYR A 74 15.74 -2.66 23.10
C TYR A 74 16.29 -2.68 21.68
N ALA A 75 15.42 -2.80 20.69
CA ALA A 75 15.76 -2.57 19.30
C ALA A 75 14.66 -1.71 18.70
N TRP A 76 15.08 -0.79 17.84
CA TRP A 76 14.20 0.20 17.23
C TRP A 76 14.34 0.09 15.72
N VAL A 77 13.24 0.21 15.01
CA VAL A 77 13.23 0.29 13.55
C VAL A 77 12.68 1.65 13.16
N VAL A 78 13.28 2.28 12.15
CA VAL A 78 12.74 3.48 11.52
C VAL A 78 11.91 3.02 10.34
N LEU A 79 10.62 3.34 10.34
CA LEU A 79 9.71 2.95 9.27
C LEU A 79 9.36 4.15 8.39
N ALA A 80 9.14 3.92 7.10
CA ALA A 80 8.28 4.76 6.26
C ALA A 80 6.87 4.16 6.23
N TRP A 81 5.84 4.99 6.35
CA TRP A 81 4.48 4.47 6.52
C TRP A 81 3.73 4.23 5.20
N TYR A 82 2.87 3.22 5.22
CA TYR A 82 1.78 3.03 4.27
C TYR A 82 0.45 3.44 4.89
N TYR A 83 -0.35 4.16 4.12
CA TYR A 83 -1.66 4.62 4.56
C TYR A 83 -2.77 3.98 3.76
N SER A 84 -3.73 3.40 4.47
CA SER A 84 -5.02 3.12 3.87
C SER A 84 -5.71 4.44 3.49
N PRO A 85 -6.64 4.44 2.52
CA PRO A 85 -7.45 5.61 2.20
C PRO A 85 -8.24 6.15 3.39
N LEU A 86 -8.56 5.27 4.35
CA LEU A 86 -9.22 5.59 5.62
C LEU A 86 -8.32 6.42 6.54
N THR A 87 -7.07 5.99 6.68
CA THR A 87 -6.11 6.57 7.61
C THR A 87 -5.30 7.70 7.01
N TYR A 88 -5.23 7.86 5.69
CA TYR A 88 -4.49 8.96 5.05
C TYR A 88 -4.94 10.34 5.54
N ASN A 89 -6.22 10.50 5.91
CA ASN A 89 -6.71 11.75 6.50
C ASN A 89 -5.99 12.15 7.80
N THR A 90 -5.34 11.21 8.50
CA THR A 90 -4.58 11.47 9.73
C THR A 90 -3.17 11.98 9.46
N MET A 91 -2.68 11.96 8.21
CA MET A 91 -1.35 12.46 7.84
C MET A 91 -1.23 13.99 7.87
N GLY A 92 -2.34 14.70 8.08
CA GLY A 92 -2.34 16.18 8.05
C GLY A 92 -2.18 16.79 6.66
N ALA A 93 -2.25 15.98 5.59
CA ALA A 93 -2.18 16.46 4.21
C ALA A 93 -3.27 17.53 3.95
N PRO A 94 -2.91 18.71 3.39
CA PRO A 94 -3.84 19.77 3.07
C PRO A 94 -5.03 19.27 2.24
N GLN A 95 -6.24 19.75 2.54
CA GLN A 95 -7.48 19.21 1.97
C GLN A 95 -7.55 19.37 0.44
N ASP A 96 -6.97 20.43 -0.09
CA ASP A 96 -6.80 20.73 -1.52
C ASP A 96 -5.82 19.79 -2.23
N LEU A 97 -4.80 19.31 -1.50
CA LEU A 97 -3.77 18.41 -2.02
C LEU A 97 -4.14 16.94 -1.93
N LYS A 98 -5.22 16.60 -1.22
CA LYS A 98 -5.70 15.22 -1.17
C LYS A 98 -5.96 14.73 -2.58
N GLY A 99 -6.65 15.49 -3.43
CA GLY A 99 -6.86 15.10 -4.84
C GLY A 99 -7.65 13.78 -5.04
N TYR A 100 -7.96 13.06 -3.96
CA TYR A 100 -8.64 11.77 -3.96
C TYR A 100 -9.91 11.80 -3.08
N ARG A 101 -10.83 10.89 -3.37
CA ARG A 101 -11.97 10.55 -2.52
C ARG A 101 -11.69 9.21 -1.86
N LYS A 102 -12.19 8.99 -0.65
CA LYS A 102 -12.08 7.70 0.06
C LYS A 102 -12.45 6.49 -0.82
N ASN A 103 -13.42 6.66 -1.73
CA ASN A 103 -13.90 5.60 -2.61
C ASN A 103 -13.11 5.48 -3.92
N ASP A 104 -12.06 6.27 -4.13
CA ASP A 104 -11.20 6.22 -5.32
C ASP A 104 -10.16 5.09 -5.25
N PHE A 105 -10.00 4.44 -4.09
CA PHE A 105 -9.02 3.39 -3.87
C PHE A 105 -9.71 2.05 -3.63
N GLY A 106 -9.01 0.96 -3.95
CA GLY A 106 -9.40 -0.40 -3.55
C GLY A 106 -9.24 -0.65 -2.05
N THR A 107 -9.84 -1.73 -1.56
CA THR A 107 -9.85 -2.14 -0.15
C THR A 107 -8.46 -2.44 0.38
N TYR A 108 -7.62 -3.09 -0.44
CA TYR A 108 -6.25 -3.46 -0.13
C TYR A 108 -5.21 -2.48 -0.72
N GLU A 109 -5.68 -1.35 -1.28
CA GLU A 109 -4.80 -0.35 -1.85
C GLU A 109 -4.25 0.58 -0.76
N LEU A 110 -2.94 0.81 -0.78
CA LEU A 110 -2.22 1.66 0.14
C LEU A 110 -1.59 2.85 -0.59
N ILE A 111 -1.34 3.91 0.19
CA ILE A 111 -0.59 5.09 -0.24
C ILE A 111 0.74 5.05 0.47
N TYR A 112 1.83 4.96 -0.29
CA TYR A 112 3.18 4.97 0.28
C TYR A 112 3.60 6.40 0.64
N ALA A 113 4.12 6.61 1.86
CA ALA A 113 4.57 7.91 2.34
C ALA A 113 6.04 7.84 2.80
N PRO A 114 7.01 7.80 1.87
CA PRO A 114 8.42 7.54 2.19
C PRO A 114 9.05 8.58 3.12
N THR A 115 8.54 9.81 3.12
CA THR A 115 9.06 10.92 3.92
C THR A 115 8.40 11.02 5.30
N HIS A 116 7.31 10.28 5.55
CA HIS A 116 6.72 10.19 6.87
C HIS A 116 7.33 9.02 7.61
N THR A 117 8.29 9.33 8.47
CA THR A 117 9.09 8.32 9.14
C THR A 117 9.01 8.43 10.65
N ASP A 118 8.89 7.28 11.32
CA ASP A 118 8.87 7.22 12.78
C ASP A 118 9.74 6.06 13.29
N PRO A 119 10.49 6.27 14.39
CA PRO A 119 11.11 5.17 15.11
C PRO A 119 10.05 4.41 15.93
N VAL A 120 9.89 3.12 15.67
CA VAL A 120 9.04 2.22 16.47
C VAL A 120 9.86 1.14 17.14
N HIS A 121 9.37 0.66 18.29
CA HIS A 121 10.03 -0.44 18.99
C HIS A 121 9.74 -1.73 18.23
N ILE A 122 10.75 -2.57 18.02
CA ILE A 122 10.59 -3.78 17.19
C ILE A 122 9.51 -4.76 17.72
N GLU A 123 9.19 -4.72 19.02
CA GLU A 123 8.07 -5.50 19.60
C GLU A 123 6.69 -5.12 19.05
N THR A 124 6.55 -4.01 18.32
CA THR A 124 5.29 -3.66 17.65
C THR A 124 5.16 -4.29 16.28
N LEU A 125 6.22 -4.90 15.74
CA LEU A 125 6.15 -5.61 14.46
C LEU A 125 5.39 -6.93 14.66
N ASN A 126 4.51 -7.24 13.70
CA ASN A 126 3.65 -8.40 13.71
C ASN A 126 3.81 -9.20 12.42
N GLY A 127 5.06 -9.45 12.04
CA GLY A 127 5.40 -10.18 10.82
C GLY A 127 5.69 -9.29 9.62
N LYS A 128 6.10 -9.96 8.54
CA LYS A 128 6.34 -9.37 7.24
C LYS A 128 5.03 -9.26 6.46
N GLU A 129 4.96 -8.28 5.58
CA GLU A 129 3.88 -8.08 4.62
C GLU A 129 4.50 -7.97 3.23
N GLU A 130 3.89 -8.58 2.23
CA GLU A 130 4.29 -8.35 0.84
C GLU A 130 3.37 -7.29 0.24
N ILE A 131 3.90 -6.10 -0.04
CA ILE A 131 3.14 -4.99 -0.64
C ILE A 131 3.56 -4.86 -2.09
N TYR A 132 2.64 -5.21 -3.00
CA TYR A 132 2.91 -5.23 -4.43
C TYR A 132 2.89 -3.82 -5.02
N GLN A 133 3.80 -3.55 -5.95
CA GLN A 133 3.72 -2.33 -6.76
C GLN A 133 2.78 -2.58 -7.94
N TYR A 134 1.70 -1.80 -8.03
CA TYR A 134 0.76 -1.89 -9.13
C TYR A 134 1.07 -0.83 -10.19
N GLY A 135 1.68 -1.24 -11.30
CA GLY A 135 1.94 -0.38 -12.45
C GLY A 135 0.74 -0.31 -13.38
N GLU A 136 -0.17 0.67 -13.23
CA GLU A 136 -1.38 0.77 -14.06
C GLU A 136 -1.09 0.93 -15.57
N GLY A 137 0.08 1.48 -15.91
CA GLY A 137 0.54 1.60 -17.29
C GLY A 137 1.41 0.44 -17.79
N ASP A 138 1.69 -0.55 -16.94
CA ASP A 138 2.52 -1.69 -17.27
C ASP A 138 1.67 -2.84 -17.82
N HIS A 139 1.91 -3.20 -19.08
CA HIS A 139 1.19 -4.28 -19.74
C HIS A 139 1.71 -5.67 -19.36
N ASP A 140 2.92 -5.73 -18.81
CA ASP A 140 3.59 -6.96 -18.39
C ASP A 140 3.70 -7.02 -16.85
N ALA A 141 2.78 -6.35 -16.14
CA ALA A 141 2.73 -6.36 -14.69
C ALA A 141 2.47 -7.77 -14.14
N ASP A 142 3.16 -8.13 -13.07
CA ASP A 142 2.91 -9.37 -12.34
C ASP A 142 1.48 -9.39 -11.78
N GLU A 143 0.89 -10.60 -11.73
CA GLU A 143 -0.42 -10.80 -11.12
C GLU A 143 -0.32 -10.61 -9.61
N ILE A 144 -1.09 -9.67 -9.08
CA ILE A 144 -1.17 -9.38 -7.64
C ILE A 144 -2.22 -10.31 -7.02
N PRO A 145 -1.96 -11.05 -5.93
CA PRO A 145 -3.00 -11.88 -5.31
C PRO A 145 -4.24 -11.07 -4.88
N THR A 146 -5.43 -11.68 -4.91
CA THR A 146 -6.71 -10.99 -4.64
C THR A 146 -6.86 -10.44 -3.22
N ASP A 147 -6.11 -11.00 -2.28
CA ASP A 147 -6.06 -10.68 -0.86
C ASP A 147 -4.76 -9.97 -0.45
N ALA A 148 -3.92 -9.61 -1.41
CA ALA A 148 -2.67 -8.92 -1.14
C ALA A 148 -2.82 -7.39 -1.14
N PHE A 149 -2.02 -6.75 -0.28
CA PHE A 149 -1.89 -5.30 -0.30
C PHE A 149 -1.06 -4.83 -1.48
N TYR A 150 -1.43 -3.69 -2.05
CA TYR A 150 -0.71 -3.10 -3.17
C TYR A 150 -0.67 -1.57 -3.08
N THR A 151 0.26 -0.97 -3.82
CA THR A 151 0.42 0.48 -3.91
C THR A 151 0.70 0.91 -5.35
N ARG A 152 0.14 2.05 -5.74
CA ARG A 152 0.43 2.75 -7.00
C ARG A 152 0.49 4.27 -6.83
N SER A 153 0.46 4.72 -5.58
CA SER A 153 0.43 6.14 -5.23
C SER A 153 1.46 6.41 -4.16
N GLU A 154 2.19 7.51 -4.33
CA GLU A 154 3.27 7.92 -3.45
C GLU A 154 3.10 9.39 -3.08
N PHE A 155 3.07 9.66 -1.77
CA PHE A 155 2.89 11.00 -1.24
C PHE A 155 4.05 11.41 -0.32
N HIS A 156 4.73 12.48 -0.69
CA HIS A 156 5.79 13.07 0.12
C HIS A 156 5.18 14.09 1.09
N THR A 157 5.15 13.76 2.37
CA THR A 157 4.60 14.57 3.47
C THR A 157 5.43 15.79 3.84
N ASP A 158 6.75 15.75 3.63
CA ASP A 158 7.66 16.86 3.94
C ASP A 158 7.43 18.07 3.02
N VAL A 159 7.15 17.81 1.74
CA VAL A 159 6.83 18.81 0.72
C VAL A 159 5.34 18.87 0.36
N ASN A 160 4.51 18.03 0.99
CA ASN A 160 3.08 17.87 0.72
C ASN A 160 2.79 17.66 -0.77
N LYS A 161 3.42 16.69 -1.41
CA LYS A 161 3.33 16.49 -2.87
C LYS A 161 3.14 15.02 -3.24
N TRP A 162 2.23 14.77 -4.17
CA TRP A 162 2.16 13.49 -4.88
C TRP A 162 3.35 13.35 -5.84
N VAL A 163 4.11 12.27 -5.66
CA VAL A 163 5.11 11.82 -6.64
C VAL A 163 4.43 10.95 -7.67
N GLU A 164 3.68 9.95 -7.19
CA GLU A 164 2.73 9.18 -7.97
C GLU A 164 1.33 9.54 -7.49
N GLY A 165 0.55 10.15 -8.39
CA GLY A 165 -0.76 10.70 -8.06
C GLY A 165 -1.76 9.66 -7.55
N PRO A 166 -2.90 10.11 -7.01
CA PRO A 166 -4.01 9.21 -6.77
C PRO A 166 -4.49 8.59 -8.09
N PRO A 167 -5.20 7.45 -8.02
CA PRO A 167 -5.67 6.74 -9.21
C PRO A 167 -6.44 7.64 -10.18
N PRO A 168 -6.19 7.56 -11.49
CA PRO A 168 -6.90 8.37 -12.47
C PRO A 168 -8.38 7.98 -12.52
N ARG A 169 -9.24 8.98 -12.68
CA ARG A 169 -10.69 8.75 -12.91
C ARG A 169 -10.95 8.55 -14.38
N GLU A 170 -11.01 7.29 -14.75
CA GLU A 170 -11.29 6.83 -16.11
C GLU A 170 -12.80 6.73 -16.37
N CYS A 171 -13.15 6.24 -17.56
CA CYS A 171 -14.52 6.03 -18.02
C CYS A 171 -15.38 7.32 -18.11
N VAL A 172 -16.60 7.16 -18.62
CA VAL A 172 -17.62 8.22 -18.62
C VAL A 172 -18.21 8.46 -17.22
N CYS A 173 -18.17 7.45 -16.34
CA CYS A 173 -18.69 7.56 -14.97
C CYS A 173 -17.74 8.32 -14.03
N LYS A 174 -16.50 8.59 -14.44
CA LYS A 174 -15.48 9.28 -13.62
C LYS A 174 -15.20 8.56 -12.31
N GLN A 175 -15.20 7.23 -12.34
CA GLN A 175 -14.73 6.38 -11.26
C GLN A 175 -13.30 5.93 -11.57
N THR A 176 -12.54 5.66 -10.52
CA THR A 176 -11.21 5.08 -10.62
C THR A 176 -11.32 3.57 -10.78
N TYR A 177 -10.33 2.95 -11.44
CA TYR A 177 -10.22 1.50 -11.48
C TYR A 177 -9.75 0.97 -10.13
N LYS A 178 -10.39 -0.08 -9.64
CA LYS A 178 -10.04 -0.79 -8.41
C LYS A 178 -9.79 -2.25 -8.73
N LEU A 179 -8.58 -2.69 -8.41
CA LEU A 179 -8.15 -4.05 -8.64
C LEU A 179 -9.08 -5.01 -7.88
N TYR A 180 -9.65 -5.98 -8.60
CA TYR A 180 -10.58 -7.02 -8.09
C TYR A 180 -11.96 -6.58 -7.59
N GLU A 181 -12.23 -5.28 -7.46
CA GLU A 181 -13.55 -4.76 -7.06
C GLU A 181 -14.42 -4.32 -8.24
N ASP A 182 -13.79 -3.89 -9.33
CA ASP A 182 -14.52 -3.45 -10.51
C ASP A 182 -14.86 -4.60 -11.45
N GLU A 183 -15.91 -4.39 -12.24
CA GLU A 183 -16.23 -5.25 -13.38
C GLU A 183 -15.17 -5.12 -14.48
N VAL A 184 -15.23 -6.03 -15.46
CA VAL A 184 -14.34 -6.00 -16.62
C VAL A 184 -14.37 -4.62 -17.28
N MET A 185 -13.19 -4.04 -17.46
CA MET A 185 -13.01 -2.80 -18.21
C MET A 185 -12.46 -3.08 -19.60
N TYR A 186 -12.87 -2.25 -20.56
CA TYR A 186 -12.39 -2.30 -21.94
C TYR A 186 -11.60 -1.05 -22.27
N TYR A 187 -10.39 -1.23 -22.80
CA TYR A 187 -9.58 -0.13 -23.30
C TYR A 187 -10.00 0.25 -24.72
N CYS A 188 -10.17 1.55 -24.99
CA CYS A 188 -10.41 2.04 -26.34
C CYS A 188 -9.08 2.45 -27.02
N PRO A 189 -8.60 1.70 -28.03
CA PRO A 189 -7.29 1.95 -28.64
C PRO A 189 -7.27 3.13 -29.61
N ARG A 190 -8.41 3.77 -29.89
CA ARG A 190 -8.47 4.93 -30.80
C ARG A 190 -7.61 6.05 -30.25
N SER A 191 -6.78 6.66 -31.10
CA SER A 191 -5.84 7.73 -30.73
C SER A 191 -6.51 8.92 -30.02
N ALA A 192 -7.76 9.23 -30.39
CA ALA A 192 -8.55 10.30 -29.78
C ALA A 192 -9.22 9.92 -28.45
N CYS A 193 -9.17 8.64 -28.04
CA CYS A 193 -9.86 8.13 -26.87
C CYS A 193 -8.87 7.67 -25.80
N ARG A 194 -8.15 6.56 -26.01
CA ARG A 194 -7.13 6.01 -25.08
C ARG A 194 -7.58 5.97 -23.61
N THR A 195 -8.84 5.57 -23.39
CA THR A 195 -9.51 5.57 -22.08
C THR A 195 -10.07 4.18 -21.79
N TRP A 196 -10.09 3.81 -20.51
CA TRP A 196 -10.72 2.59 -20.02
C TRP A 196 -12.20 2.81 -19.70
N TYR A 197 -13.06 1.83 -20.02
CA TYR A 197 -14.49 1.90 -19.78
C TYR A 197 -15.02 0.65 -19.09
N HIS A 198 -15.80 0.84 -18.02
CA HIS A 198 -16.58 -0.25 -17.41
C HIS A 198 -17.57 -0.85 -18.40
N GLN A 199 -17.72 -2.18 -18.39
CA GLN A 199 -18.68 -2.89 -19.22
C GLN A 199 -20.10 -2.31 -19.09
N SER A 200 -20.60 -2.11 -17.86
CA SER A 200 -21.93 -1.55 -17.64
C SER A 200 -22.10 -0.13 -18.18
N CYS A 201 -21.03 0.68 -18.22
CA CYS A 201 -21.08 2.03 -18.78
C CYS A 201 -21.19 2.01 -20.30
N LEU A 202 -20.51 1.07 -20.97
CA LEU A 202 -20.63 0.88 -22.42
C LEU A 202 -22.03 0.39 -22.80
N ASP A 203 -22.57 -0.57 -22.05
CA ASP A 203 -23.90 -1.13 -22.28
C ASP A 203 -25.00 -0.07 -22.09
N LYS A 204 -24.93 0.72 -21.01
CA LYS A 204 -25.93 1.79 -20.74
C LYS A 204 -25.91 2.89 -21.79
N GLY A 205 -24.72 3.27 -22.26
CA GLY A 205 -24.56 4.39 -23.19
C GLY A 205 -24.81 4.05 -24.65
N ASN A 206 -25.15 2.80 -24.99
CA ASN A 206 -25.14 2.30 -26.37
C ASN A 206 -23.82 2.60 -27.11
N TYR A 207 -22.70 2.65 -26.38
CA TYR A 207 -21.36 2.87 -26.95
C TYR A 207 -20.77 1.60 -27.53
N ARG A 208 -21.59 0.54 -27.69
CA ARG A 208 -21.17 -0.73 -28.29
C ARG A 208 -20.44 -0.45 -29.59
N MET A 209 -19.29 -1.11 -29.74
CA MET A 209 -18.52 -1.06 -30.98
C MET A 209 -19.50 -1.24 -32.13
N ARG A 210 -19.60 -0.23 -33.01
CA ARG A 210 -20.20 -0.45 -34.32
C ARG A 210 -19.36 -1.57 -34.91
N VAL A 211 -19.92 -2.78 -34.94
CA VAL A 211 -19.33 -3.89 -35.69
C VAL A 211 -19.06 -3.29 -37.06
N PRO A 212 -17.80 -3.19 -37.52
CA PRO A 212 -17.54 -2.78 -38.88
C PRO A 212 -18.37 -3.72 -39.74
N ASP A 213 -19.20 -3.14 -40.60
CA ASP A 213 -19.97 -3.93 -41.56
C ASP A 213 -18.96 -4.55 -42.53
N ILE A 214 -18.45 -5.72 -42.18
CA ILE A 214 -17.32 -6.37 -42.85
C ILE A 214 -17.68 -6.71 -44.31
N SER A 215 -18.99 -6.81 -44.61
CA SER A 215 -19.49 -6.94 -45.98
C SER A 215 -19.21 -5.72 -46.86
N LYS A 216 -18.72 -4.60 -46.31
CA LYS A 216 -18.26 -3.43 -47.09
C LYS A 216 -16.75 -3.44 -47.37
N LEU A 217 -16.02 -4.42 -46.85
CA LEU A 217 -14.59 -4.59 -47.11
C LEU A 217 -14.31 -5.66 -48.18
N GLU A 218 -15.35 -6.36 -48.67
CA GLU A 218 -15.23 -7.40 -49.71
C GLU A 218 -15.42 -6.88 -51.14
N ASP A 219 -15.62 -5.56 -51.31
CA ASP A 219 -15.89 -4.92 -52.62
C ASP A 219 -14.70 -4.11 -53.19
N GLU A 220 -13.47 -4.27 -52.68
CA GLU A 220 -12.22 -3.72 -53.26
C GLU A 220 -11.24 -4.85 -53.65
#